data_AF-A0A9W8GVS1-F1
#
_entry.id   AF-A0A9W8GVS1-F1
#
_cell.length_a   1.000
_cell.length_b   1.000
_cell.length_c   1.000
_cell.angle_alpha   90.00
_cell.angle_beta   90.00
_cell.angle_gamma   90.00
#
_symmetry.space_group_name_H-M   'P 1'
#
loop_
_entity.id
_entity.type
_entity.pdbx_description
1 polymer ?
#
loop_
_entity_poly.entity_id
_entity_poly.type
_entity_poly.pdbx_seq_one_letter_code
_entity_poly.pdbx_strand_id
1 'polypeptide(L)'
;MPEELTSGCAPEHATDFGFKRAASPGLDSNVNMLSGESASAVLLPSAHEQKRAKLTRGDKRKAQGARKANADETVLDAIELLLRSAWLESNPDTEALNVPKSFGWPEANKKDEAEFCRAAPVPAKLAGGAEADCEFDVFVHELTERGVGIATRETMDEVRAMVSRGSRPWVFTAPFTLRGERVRIRSVRHEWGYTQSDTLSISEQSPMRVDAPCQYFGKCSGCQLQHVGYSDQLEFKRQVVERALVQANPLFAKLTVAPVSRSPLPLGYRTKLTPHFDIRKDTPPDQVAIGFAMSGQRRVLDIEDCIIGTDAVRQGAKQARKEARAKMSSYKRGATLLVRETNVPKDDPQGDVSSIPAADLVKDYVLDFKGWVTDVVGELKFRYPASSFFQNNASILPAFTGYVRDELNQWSRRLAAEDGSGELRHLIDAYCGSGLFGIACHAGFDKVLGIEISNESISCANDNAKMNGIDNCDFLLGDASKIFDKVDTDPRHTAVIIDPPRKGSNPDFLDQLIAYGPRVIVYIACGVPAQARDINH
;
A
#
# COMPACT_ATOMS: atom_id res chain seq x y z
N MET A 1 -49.37 30.23 5.47
CA MET A 1 -49.96 29.43 4.39
C MET A 1 -48.85 28.55 3.83
N PRO A 2 -48.91 27.26 4.18
CA PRO A 2 -49.23 26.26 3.17
C PRO A 2 -50.50 25.50 3.55
N GLU A 3 -51.20 25.04 2.52
CA GLU A 3 -52.48 24.33 2.59
C GLU A 3 -52.32 22.90 3.11
N GLU A 4 -53.34 22.49 3.86
CA GLU A 4 -53.61 21.14 4.36
C GLU A 4 -54.06 20.21 3.23
N LEU A 5 -53.76 18.91 3.36
CA LEU A 5 -54.68 17.85 2.96
C LEU A 5 -54.53 16.69 3.95
N THR A 6 -55.67 16.33 4.54
CA THR A 6 -55.88 15.38 5.64
C THR A 6 -56.53 14.09 5.13
N SER A 7 -56.50 13.08 6.01
CA SER A 7 -57.38 11.89 6.09
C SER A 7 -57.07 10.70 5.15
N GLY A 8 -57.17 9.43 5.57
CA GLY A 8 -57.62 8.85 6.83
C GLY A 8 -57.76 7.32 6.74
N CYS A 9 -57.97 6.71 7.92
CA CYS A 9 -58.59 5.41 8.22
C CYS A 9 -57.91 4.07 7.84
N ALA A 10 -57.54 3.34 8.91
CA ALA A 10 -57.70 1.88 9.02
C ALA A 10 -59.19 1.52 9.26
N PRO A 11 -59.62 0.23 9.13
CA PRO A 11 -59.53 -0.69 10.28
C PRO A 11 -59.37 -2.21 9.99
N GLU A 12 -58.71 -2.86 10.95
CA GLU A 12 -59.03 -4.11 11.70
C GLU A 12 -59.39 -5.49 11.08
N HIS A 13 -58.91 -6.50 11.85
CA HIS A 13 -59.30 -7.91 12.02
C HIS A 13 -58.82 -8.95 10.99
N ALA A 14 -58.52 -10.21 11.32
CA ALA A 14 -58.20 -11.02 12.51
C ALA A 14 -57.94 -12.45 11.95
N THR A 15 -56.96 -13.23 12.38
CA THR A 15 -57.07 -14.46 13.23
C THR A 15 -55.72 -15.20 13.07
N ASP A 16 -54.93 -15.39 14.12
CA ASP A 16 -54.98 -16.43 15.15
C ASP A 16 -54.73 -17.86 14.62
N PHE A 17 -53.52 -18.39 14.86
CA PHE A 17 -53.28 -19.80 15.18
C PHE A 17 -51.89 -19.93 15.84
N GLY A 18 -51.89 -20.06 17.17
CA GLY A 18 -50.74 -20.53 17.93
C GLY A 18 -50.64 -22.06 17.92
N PHE A 19 -49.42 -22.58 18.10
CA PHE A 19 -49.24 -23.84 18.82
C PHE A 19 -47.95 -23.83 19.64
N LYS A 20 -48.07 -24.41 20.83
CA LYS A 20 -47.15 -24.39 21.97
C LYS A 20 -46.03 -25.43 21.88
N ARG A 21 -44.96 -25.11 22.61
CA ARG A 21 -43.86 -25.91 23.21
C ARG A 21 -44.10 -27.41 23.47
N ALA A 22 -43.03 -28.20 23.29
CA ALA A 22 -42.53 -29.25 24.20
C ALA A 22 -41.00 -29.42 23.90
N ALA A 23 -40.06 -29.20 24.81
CA ALA A 23 -39.66 -29.98 26.00
C ALA A 23 -39.03 -31.36 25.69
N SER A 24 -37.77 -31.50 26.13
CA SER A 24 -36.77 -32.57 25.95
C SER A 24 -37.16 -33.96 26.50
N PRO A 25 -36.37 -35.02 26.20
CA PRO A 25 -35.24 -35.45 27.07
C PRO A 25 -33.99 -35.85 26.25
N GLY A 26 -32.74 -35.79 26.70
CA GLY A 26 -32.19 -36.22 27.98
C GLY A 26 -31.77 -37.70 27.89
N LEU A 27 -30.52 -37.99 27.50
CA LEU A 27 -29.88 -39.27 27.80
C LEU A 27 -28.35 -39.15 27.86
N ASP A 28 -27.85 -39.24 29.09
CA ASP A 28 -26.47 -39.55 29.44
C ASP A 28 -26.10 -40.99 29.04
N SER A 29 -24.84 -41.22 28.68
CA SER A 29 -24.04 -42.28 29.33
C SER A 29 -22.56 -42.19 28.97
N ASN A 30 -21.77 -42.12 30.05
CA ASN A 30 -20.33 -42.32 30.16
C ASN A 30 -19.83 -43.61 29.48
N VAL A 31 -18.61 -43.59 28.90
CA VAL A 31 -17.55 -44.59 29.12
C VAL A 31 -16.14 -43.99 28.87
N ASN A 32 -15.32 -44.00 29.94
CA ASN A 32 -13.83 -44.07 30.12
C ASN A 32 -12.86 -43.43 29.11
N MET A 33 -11.94 -42.53 29.48
CA MET A 33 -10.76 -42.64 30.40
C MET A 33 -9.75 -43.76 30.08
N LEU A 34 -8.67 -43.40 29.37
CA LEU A 34 -7.27 -43.90 29.43
C LEU A 34 -6.39 -42.78 28.81
N SER A 35 -5.70 -41.90 29.55
CA SER A 35 -4.38 -42.01 30.21
C SER A 35 -3.15 -42.01 29.28
N GLY A 36 -2.28 -41.00 29.43
CA GLY A 36 -0.87 -40.93 29.00
C GLY A 36 -0.66 -40.52 27.53
N GLU A 37 0.27 -39.66 27.11
CA GLU A 37 1.52 -39.18 27.72
C GLU A 37 1.89 -37.78 27.20
N SER A 38 2.61 -37.05 28.04
CA SER A 38 3.25 -35.76 27.83
C SER A 38 4.37 -35.81 26.78
N ALA A 39 4.38 -34.86 25.83
CA ALA A 39 5.56 -34.53 25.03
C ALA A 39 5.87 -33.03 25.15
N SER A 40 6.99 -32.76 25.82
CA SER A 40 7.57 -31.44 26.08
C SER A 40 7.77 -30.61 24.81
N ALA A 41 7.32 -29.35 24.88
CA ALA A 41 7.72 -28.30 23.96
C ALA A 41 9.22 -28.00 24.15
N VAL A 42 10.03 -28.36 23.16
CA VAL A 42 11.44 -27.96 23.09
C VAL A 42 11.50 -26.47 22.76
N LEU A 43 11.81 -25.67 23.78
CA LEU A 43 12.14 -24.25 23.67
C LEU A 43 13.46 -24.10 22.89
N LEU A 44 13.38 -23.48 21.70
CA LEU A 44 14.56 -22.98 20.99
C LEU A 44 15.16 -21.78 21.76
N PRO A 45 16.47 -21.75 22.04
CA PRO A 45 17.09 -20.64 22.77
C PRO A 45 17.03 -19.31 22.01
N SER A 46 16.89 -18.23 22.77
CA SER A 46 16.87 -16.85 22.28
C SER A 46 18.19 -16.47 21.58
N ALA A 47 18.09 -15.59 20.57
CA ALA A 47 19.16 -15.16 19.67
C ALA A 47 20.32 -14.35 20.30
N HIS A 48 20.57 -14.46 21.61
CA HIS A 48 21.55 -13.65 22.33
C HIS A 48 22.75 -14.42 22.91
N GLU A 49 22.85 -15.72 22.71
CA GLU A 49 24.03 -16.53 23.07
C GLU A 49 24.57 -17.29 21.86
N GLN A 50 25.48 -16.65 21.11
CA GLN A 50 26.57 -17.32 20.36
C GLN A 50 27.38 -16.26 19.59
N LYS A 51 28.49 -15.80 20.18
CA LYS A 51 29.57 -15.10 19.46
C LYS A 51 30.93 -15.57 19.94
N ARG A 52 31.61 -16.36 19.11
CA ARG A 52 33.01 -16.15 18.67
C ARG A 52 33.48 -17.38 17.87
N ALA A 53 33.38 -17.28 16.55
CA ALA A 53 34.14 -18.12 15.63
C ALA A 53 34.87 -17.22 14.63
N LYS A 54 36.16 -17.51 14.37
CA LYS A 54 36.97 -16.79 13.39
C LYS A 54 36.42 -17.09 11.98
N LEU A 55 36.02 -16.05 11.26
CA LEU A 55 35.42 -16.11 9.93
C LEU A 55 36.34 -16.83 8.92
N THR A 56 35.80 -17.84 8.25
CA THR A 56 36.46 -18.55 7.14
C THR A 56 36.29 -17.78 5.83
N ARG A 57 37.06 -18.16 4.79
CA ARG A 57 36.96 -17.57 3.44
C ARG A 57 35.55 -17.70 2.82
N GLY A 58 34.77 -18.70 3.22
CA GLY A 58 33.37 -18.89 2.80
C GLY A 58 32.39 -17.90 3.44
N ASP A 59 32.65 -17.49 4.68
CA ASP A 59 31.80 -16.52 5.39
C ASP A 59 31.95 -15.10 4.81
N LYS A 60 33.11 -14.79 4.21
CA LYS A 60 33.34 -13.54 3.48
C LYS A 60 32.50 -13.42 2.19
N ARG A 61 32.14 -14.55 1.54
CA ARG A 61 31.24 -14.58 0.38
C ARG A 61 29.77 -14.44 0.77
N LYS A 62 29.32 -15.04 1.89
CA LYS A 62 27.97 -14.79 2.44
C LYS A 62 27.77 -13.33 2.88
N ALA A 63 28.82 -12.69 3.42
CA ALA A 63 28.79 -11.25 3.72
C ALA A 63 28.81 -10.33 2.47
N GLN A 64 29.29 -10.82 1.31
CA GLN A 64 29.29 -10.08 0.04
C GLN A 64 27.88 -9.97 -0.57
N GLY A 65 27.09 -11.05 -0.51
CA GLY A 65 25.66 -11.01 -0.89
C GLY A 65 24.81 -10.11 0.04
N ALA A 66 25.23 -9.97 1.30
CA ALA A 66 24.49 -9.20 2.32
C ALA A 66 24.53 -7.67 2.13
N ARG A 67 25.49 -7.10 1.36
CA ARG A 67 25.57 -5.65 1.13
C ARG A 67 24.66 -5.16 0.00
N LYS A 68 24.56 -5.91 -1.12
CA LYS A 68 23.52 -5.66 -2.13
C LYS A 68 22.12 -5.89 -1.55
N ALA A 69 21.98 -6.85 -0.63
CA ALA A 69 20.73 -7.12 0.07
C ALA A 69 20.24 -5.98 1.00
N ASN A 70 21.07 -4.96 1.29
CA ASN A 70 20.71 -3.82 2.15
C ASN A 70 20.59 -2.49 1.39
N ALA A 71 21.03 -2.42 0.13
CA ALA A 71 20.88 -1.22 -0.69
C ALA A 71 19.40 -1.05 -1.07
N ASP A 72 18.89 0.17 -0.98
CA ASP A 72 17.49 0.45 -1.31
C ASP A 72 17.32 0.40 -2.84
N GLU A 73 16.66 -0.65 -3.36
CA GLU A 73 16.43 -0.86 -4.79
C GLU A 73 15.81 0.38 -5.46
N THR A 74 14.92 1.07 -4.75
CA THR A 74 14.25 2.29 -5.24
C THR A 74 15.22 3.44 -5.50
N VAL A 75 16.30 3.52 -4.71
CA VAL A 75 17.37 4.50 -4.90
C VAL A 75 18.25 4.10 -6.08
N LEU A 76 18.58 2.81 -6.20
CA LEU A 76 19.40 2.30 -7.29
C LEU A 76 18.71 2.48 -8.65
N ASP A 77 17.41 2.20 -8.72
CA ASP A 77 16.59 2.42 -9.92
C ASP A 77 16.55 3.90 -10.32
N ALA A 78 16.39 4.80 -9.35
CA ALA A 78 16.39 6.25 -9.62
C ALA A 78 17.76 6.77 -10.08
N ILE A 79 18.86 6.19 -9.59
CA ILE A 79 20.21 6.48 -10.06
C ILE A 79 20.38 6.00 -11.50
N GLU A 80 19.95 4.77 -11.80
CA GLU A 80 20.01 4.21 -13.14
C GLU A 80 19.23 5.08 -14.14
N LEU A 81 18.04 5.54 -13.73
CA LEU A 81 17.22 6.46 -14.50
C LEU A 81 17.95 7.79 -14.76
N LEU A 82 18.55 8.40 -13.73
CA LEU A 82 19.31 9.65 -13.87
C LEU A 82 20.42 9.49 -14.92
N LEU A 83 21.22 8.42 -14.81
CA LEU A 83 22.34 8.18 -15.73
C LEU A 83 21.84 7.89 -17.15
N ARG A 84 20.77 7.11 -17.29
CA ARG A 84 20.15 6.81 -18.58
C ARG A 84 19.61 8.05 -19.27
N SER A 85 18.88 8.90 -18.55
CA SER A 85 18.36 10.16 -19.09
C SER A 85 19.50 11.08 -19.53
N ALA A 86 20.53 11.24 -18.69
CA ALA A 86 21.71 12.04 -19.02
C ALA A 86 22.45 11.51 -20.27
N TRP A 87 22.52 10.20 -20.44
CA TRP A 87 23.14 9.59 -21.62
C TRP A 87 22.30 9.77 -22.89
N LEU A 88 20.99 9.54 -22.82
CA LEU A 88 20.07 9.69 -23.95
C LEU A 88 20.08 11.12 -24.50
N GLU A 89 20.04 12.11 -23.60
CA GLU A 89 20.11 13.52 -23.99
C GLU A 89 21.48 13.90 -24.59
N SER A 90 22.54 13.18 -24.22
CA SER A 90 23.87 13.36 -24.81
C SER A 90 24.05 12.63 -26.15
N ASN A 91 23.13 11.71 -26.50
CA ASN A 91 23.20 10.87 -27.69
C ASN A 91 21.82 10.78 -28.39
N PRO A 92 21.26 11.92 -28.87
CA PRO A 92 19.86 12.01 -29.30
C PRO A 92 19.49 11.15 -30.52
N ASP A 93 20.47 10.82 -31.36
CA ASP A 93 20.26 10.00 -32.58
C ASP A 93 20.33 8.49 -32.31
N THR A 94 20.41 8.07 -31.04
CA THR A 94 20.50 6.65 -30.68
C THR A 94 19.14 5.98 -30.74
N GLU A 95 19.02 4.91 -31.54
CA GLU A 95 17.86 4.03 -31.48
C GLU A 95 17.70 3.37 -30.10
N ALA A 96 16.45 3.16 -29.65
CA ALA A 96 16.15 2.62 -28.31
C ALA A 96 16.85 1.29 -27.97
N LEU A 97 17.21 0.49 -28.97
CA LEU A 97 17.92 -0.79 -28.82
C LEU A 97 19.43 -0.64 -28.54
N ASN A 98 20.01 0.52 -28.85
CA ASN A 98 21.45 0.80 -28.69
C ASN A 98 21.77 1.54 -27.39
N VAL A 99 20.77 1.80 -26.56
CA VAL A 99 20.96 2.34 -25.21
C VAL A 99 21.61 1.26 -24.33
N PRO A 100 22.68 1.57 -23.57
CA PRO A 100 23.24 0.64 -22.61
C PRO A 100 22.16 0.04 -21.71
N LYS A 101 22.13 -1.30 -21.61
CA LYS A 101 21.14 -2.02 -20.76
C LYS A 101 21.31 -1.69 -19.27
N SER A 102 22.52 -1.34 -18.87
CA SER A 102 22.79 -0.71 -17.59
C SER A 102 23.98 0.24 -17.70
N PHE A 103 24.00 1.28 -16.88
CA PHE A 103 25.13 2.19 -16.69
C PHE A 103 26.14 1.65 -15.67
N GLY A 104 26.25 0.32 -15.60
CA GLY A 104 27.42 -0.37 -15.06
C GLY A 104 27.46 -0.46 -13.54
N TRP A 105 26.38 -0.90 -12.91
CA TRP A 105 26.48 -1.44 -11.55
C TRP A 105 27.30 -2.74 -11.58
N PRO A 106 28.48 -2.81 -10.91
CA PRO A 106 29.28 -4.01 -10.91
C PRO A 106 28.56 -5.16 -10.19
N GLU A 107 28.84 -6.40 -10.58
CA GLU A 107 28.48 -7.55 -9.75
C GLU A 107 29.08 -7.39 -8.36
N ALA A 108 28.31 -7.72 -7.32
CA ALA A 108 28.61 -7.35 -5.94
C ALA A 108 29.88 -8.02 -5.39
N ASN A 109 31.05 -7.44 -5.65
CA ASN A 109 32.29 -7.81 -5.00
C ASN A 109 33.09 -6.55 -4.56
N LYS A 110 33.89 -6.67 -3.50
CA LYS A 110 34.66 -5.54 -2.91
C LYS A 110 35.73 -4.96 -3.83
N LYS A 111 36.23 -5.77 -4.78
CA LYS A 111 37.25 -5.34 -5.74
C LYS A 111 36.59 -4.38 -6.74
N ASP A 112 35.40 -4.73 -7.19
CA ASP A 112 34.59 -3.94 -8.09
C ASP A 112 33.98 -2.73 -7.36
N GLU A 113 33.58 -2.82 -6.09
CA GLU A 113 33.16 -1.65 -5.29
C GLU A 113 34.30 -0.63 -5.15
N ALA A 114 35.52 -1.07 -4.84
CA ALA A 114 36.68 -0.18 -4.75
C ALA A 114 37.05 0.41 -6.13
N GLU A 115 36.91 -0.34 -7.21
CA GLU A 115 37.13 0.12 -8.59
C GLU A 115 36.03 1.09 -9.06
N PHE A 116 34.78 0.80 -8.73
CA PHE A 116 33.58 1.60 -8.98
C PHE A 116 33.59 2.91 -8.19
N CYS A 117 34.01 2.88 -6.92
CA CYS A 117 34.28 4.04 -6.08
C CYS A 117 35.56 4.79 -6.49
N ARG A 118 36.48 4.18 -7.25
CA ARG A 118 37.63 4.87 -7.86
C ARG A 118 37.26 5.56 -9.18
N ALA A 119 36.30 5.01 -9.92
CA ALA A 119 35.81 5.55 -11.19
C ALA A 119 34.82 6.72 -11.02
N ALA A 120 34.08 6.77 -9.91
CA ALA A 120 33.37 7.97 -9.49
C ALA A 120 34.28 8.78 -8.55
N PRO A 121 34.31 10.12 -8.62
CA PRO A 121 35.10 10.94 -7.71
C PRO A 121 34.48 10.87 -6.31
N VAL A 122 34.75 9.81 -5.55
CA VAL A 122 34.43 9.71 -4.13
C VAL A 122 35.20 10.83 -3.43
N PRO A 123 34.52 11.76 -2.73
CA PRO A 123 35.21 12.85 -2.03
C PRO A 123 36.39 12.33 -1.20
N ALA A 124 37.57 12.96 -1.32
CA ALA A 124 38.83 12.46 -0.77
C ALA A 124 38.80 12.16 0.76
N LYS A 125 37.87 12.76 1.50
CA LYS A 125 37.60 12.46 2.93
C LYS A 125 36.92 11.09 3.16
N LEU A 126 36.24 10.53 2.16
CA LEU A 126 35.41 9.33 2.28
C LEU A 126 36.16 8.02 2.01
N ALA A 127 37.41 8.08 1.52
CA ALA A 127 38.22 6.90 1.20
C ALA A 127 38.78 6.16 2.44
N GLY A 128 38.64 6.75 3.64
CA GLY A 128 39.21 6.28 4.91
C GLY A 128 38.35 5.34 5.76
N GLY A 129 37.17 4.92 5.29
CA GLY A 129 36.36 3.89 5.96
C GLY A 129 35.63 4.31 7.23
N ALA A 130 35.78 5.56 7.68
CA ALA A 130 34.95 6.19 8.69
C ALA A 130 34.76 7.66 8.31
N GLU A 131 33.50 8.12 8.26
CA GLU A 131 33.03 9.47 8.65
C GLU A 131 31.61 9.73 8.09
N ALA A 132 30.61 9.27 8.84
CA ALA A 132 29.32 9.99 8.88
C ALA A 132 29.58 11.44 9.33
N ASP A 133 28.68 12.39 9.00
CA ASP A 133 28.74 13.83 9.34
C ASP A 133 29.59 14.75 8.43
N CYS A 134 29.77 14.43 7.14
CA CYS A 134 30.28 15.41 6.18
C CYS A 134 29.13 16.21 5.55
N GLU A 135 29.30 17.53 5.42
CA GLU A 135 28.34 18.40 4.73
C GLU A 135 28.72 18.66 3.27
N PHE A 136 27.72 18.68 2.38
CA PHE A 136 27.90 18.94 0.95
C PHE A 136 26.78 19.86 0.44
N ASP A 137 27.13 20.77 -0.46
CA ASP A 137 26.14 21.46 -1.29
C ASP A 137 25.95 20.64 -2.59
N VAL A 138 24.71 20.28 -2.89
CA VAL A 138 24.34 19.36 -3.99
C VAL A 138 23.13 19.89 -4.78
N PHE A 139 23.01 19.43 -6.02
CA PHE A 139 21.88 19.67 -6.92
C PHE A 139 20.99 18.43 -6.97
N VAL A 140 19.69 18.61 -6.77
CA VAL A 140 18.70 17.53 -6.81
C VAL A 140 18.19 17.38 -8.24
N HIS A 141 18.47 16.22 -8.82
CA HIS A 141 18.24 15.96 -10.24
C HIS A 141 16.98 15.14 -10.49
N GLU A 142 16.72 14.16 -9.63
CA GLU A 142 15.63 13.22 -9.81
C GLU A 142 15.01 12.84 -8.47
N LEU A 143 13.84 12.23 -8.53
CA LEU A 143 13.15 11.68 -7.38
C LEU A 143 12.93 10.17 -7.58
N THR A 144 13.22 9.39 -6.53
CA THR A 144 12.74 8.00 -6.40
C THR A 144 11.21 7.96 -6.45
N GLU A 145 10.59 6.79 -6.68
CA GLU A 145 9.13 6.66 -6.67
C GLU A 145 8.49 6.97 -5.31
N ARG A 146 9.30 7.00 -4.24
CA ARG A 146 8.87 7.39 -2.89
C ARG A 146 9.03 8.89 -2.60
N GLY A 147 9.56 9.66 -3.54
CA GLY A 147 9.78 11.10 -3.39
C GLY A 147 11.05 11.47 -2.61
N VAL A 148 12.02 10.56 -2.49
CA VAL A 148 13.37 10.87 -2.01
C VAL A 148 14.20 11.42 -3.16
N GLY A 149 14.85 12.57 -2.94
CA GLY A 149 15.71 13.20 -3.95
C GLY A 149 17.00 12.44 -4.20
N ILE A 150 17.41 12.43 -5.46
CA ILE A 150 18.69 11.92 -5.97
C ILE A 150 19.50 13.13 -6.39
N ALA A 151 20.66 13.31 -5.76
CA ALA A 151 21.44 14.53 -5.87
C ALA A 151 22.92 14.25 -6.14
N THR A 152 23.59 15.19 -6.83
CA THR A 152 25.03 15.14 -7.07
C THR A 152 25.65 16.50 -6.80
N ARG A 153 26.98 16.59 -6.70
CA ARG A 153 27.67 17.89 -6.50
C ARG A 153 27.72 18.69 -7.80
N GLU A 154 27.61 17.98 -8.90
CA GLU A 154 27.61 18.47 -10.27
C GLU A 154 26.20 18.90 -10.68
N THR A 155 26.12 19.95 -11.50
CA THR A 155 24.91 20.36 -12.22
C THR A 155 24.49 19.30 -13.25
N MET A 156 23.25 19.37 -13.75
CA MET A 156 22.78 18.39 -14.74
C MET A 156 23.64 18.39 -16.02
N ASP A 157 24.08 19.57 -16.49
CA ASP A 157 24.95 19.68 -17.67
C ASP A 157 26.32 19.03 -17.44
N GLU A 158 26.88 19.16 -16.24
CA GLU A 158 28.11 18.48 -15.86
C GLU A 158 27.90 16.96 -15.74
N VAL A 159 26.77 16.50 -15.19
CA VAL A 159 26.40 15.08 -15.14
C VAL A 159 26.34 14.49 -16.56
N ARG A 160 25.65 15.16 -17.50
CA ARG A 160 25.61 14.77 -18.92
C ARG A 160 27.02 14.71 -19.54
N ALA A 161 27.86 15.72 -19.29
CA ALA A 161 29.24 15.74 -19.75
C ALA A 161 30.10 14.63 -19.14
N MET A 162 29.83 14.20 -17.91
CA MET A 162 30.51 13.05 -17.29
C MET A 162 30.08 11.75 -17.96
N VAL A 163 28.77 11.53 -18.08
CA VAL A 163 28.17 10.30 -18.61
C VAL A 163 28.57 10.06 -20.07
N SER A 164 28.57 11.10 -20.90
CA SER A 164 29.04 11.04 -22.29
C SER A 164 30.51 10.64 -22.43
N ARG A 165 31.34 10.93 -21.43
CA ARG A 165 32.77 10.53 -21.37
C ARG A 165 33.00 9.17 -20.71
N GLY A 166 31.94 8.43 -20.38
CA GLY A 166 32.03 7.16 -19.66
C GLY A 166 32.36 7.30 -18.16
N SER A 167 32.30 8.52 -17.63
CA SER A 167 32.43 8.82 -16.19
C SER A 167 31.06 8.95 -15.55
N ARG A 168 31.00 8.97 -14.22
CA ARG A 168 29.72 9.13 -13.49
C ARG A 168 29.88 9.95 -12.21
N PRO A 169 28.84 10.70 -11.82
CA PRO A 169 28.85 11.45 -10.57
C PRO A 169 28.73 10.52 -9.36
N TRP A 170 29.17 11.00 -8.19
CA TRP A 170 28.82 10.35 -6.93
C TRP A 170 27.44 10.85 -6.47
N VAL A 171 26.57 9.91 -6.10
CA VAL A 171 25.17 10.21 -5.77
C VAL A 171 24.95 10.27 -4.26
N PHE A 172 24.10 11.22 -3.86
CA PHE A 172 23.55 11.35 -2.52
C PHE A 172 22.03 11.24 -2.54
N THR A 173 21.44 10.65 -1.50
CA THR A 173 20.01 10.84 -1.24
C THR A 173 19.78 12.17 -0.55
N ALA A 174 18.72 12.88 -0.91
CA ALA A 174 18.28 14.12 -0.28
C ALA A 174 16.78 14.02 0.07
N PRO A 175 16.41 13.51 1.25
CA PRO A 175 15.01 13.40 1.67
C PRO A 175 14.32 14.76 1.73
N PHE A 176 13.02 14.81 1.40
CA PHE A 176 12.18 16.02 1.46
C PHE A 176 12.66 17.19 0.58
N THR A 177 13.31 16.84 -0.53
CA THR A 177 13.77 17.77 -1.57
C THR A 177 13.08 17.49 -2.89
N LEU A 178 13.12 18.46 -3.81
CA LEU A 178 12.50 18.40 -5.13
C LEU A 178 13.53 18.57 -6.23
N ARG A 179 13.17 18.07 -7.42
CA ARG A 179 13.96 18.28 -8.63
C ARG A 179 14.17 19.78 -8.90
N GLY A 180 15.41 20.12 -9.25
CA GLY A 180 15.84 21.49 -9.52
C GLY A 180 16.29 22.26 -8.29
N GLU A 181 16.26 21.66 -7.11
CA GLU A 181 16.71 22.34 -5.89
C GLU A 181 18.22 22.25 -5.70
N ARG A 182 18.76 23.29 -5.08
CA ARG A 182 20.10 23.27 -4.50
C ARG A 182 20.00 23.21 -2.99
N VAL A 183 20.64 22.20 -2.40
CA VAL A 183 20.47 21.86 -0.99
C VAL A 183 21.79 21.58 -0.32
N ARG A 184 21.85 21.86 0.98
CA ARG A 184 22.93 21.39 1.85
C ARG A 184 22.50 20.11 2.52
N ILE A 185 23.30 19.07 2.38
CA ILE A 185 23.07 17.75 2.96
C ILE A 185 24.19 17.38 3.94
N ARG A 186 23.90 16.46 4.85
CA ARG A 186 24.86 15.83 5.76
C ARG A 186 24.87 14.33 5.55
N SER A 187 26.04 13.75 5.26
CA SER A 187 26.17 12.29 5.10
C SER A 187 25.83 11.57 6.40
N VAL A 188 24.99 10.54 6.29
CA VAL A 188 24.59 9.68 7.41
C VAL A 188 25.32 8.34 7.32
N ARG A 189 25.26 7.70 6.16
CA ARG A 189 25.91 6.40 5.92
C ARG A 189 26.20 6.18 4.45
N HIS A 190 27.28 5.46 4.16
CA HIS A 190 27.60 5.05 2.80
C HIS A 190 26.98 3.70 2.52
N GLU A 191 26.26 3.64 1.41
CA GLU A 191 25.68 2.42 0.86
C GLU A 191 26.42 2.05 -0.42
N TRP A 192 26.06 0.90 -0.98
CA TRP A 192 26.63 0.49 -2.25
C TRP A 192 26.21 1.46 -3.37
N GLY A 193 27.19 2.28 -3.82
CA GLY A 193 27.10 3.22 -4.93
C GLY A 193 26.40 4.54 -4.70
N TYR A 194 26.06 4.86 -3.45
CA TYR A 194 25.55 6.17 -3.08
C TYR A 194 25.79 6.46 -1.59
N THR A 195 25.63 7.72 -1.20
CA THR A 195 25.62 8.14 0.20
C THR A 195 24.21 8.47 0.64
N GLN A 196 23.74 7.84 1.72
CA GLN A 196 22.53 8.31 2.41
C GLN A 196 22.85 9.56 3.22
N SER A 197 21.98 10.55 3.14
CA SER A 197 22.18 11.85 3.76
C SER A 197 20.87 12.42 4.31
N ASP A 198 20.99 13.30 5.30
CA ASP A 198 19.91 14.17 5.76
C ASP A 198 20.00 15.52 5.05
N THR A 199 18.85 16.12 4.73
CA THR A 199 18.79 17.49 4.21
C THR A 199 18.85 18.49 5.37
N LEU A 200 19.82 19.41 5.34
CA LEU A 200 20.02 20.44 6.36
C LEU A 200 19.31 21.75 6.01
N SER A 201 19.48 22.23 4.77
CA SER A 201 18.87 23.47 4.29
C SER A 201 18.71 23.46 2.77
N ILE A 202 17.82 24.31 2.27
CA ILE A 202 17.55 24.49 0.85
C ILE A 202 17.96 25.92 0.50
N SER A 203 18.95 26.07 -0.38
CA SER A 203 19.44 27.38 -0.81
C SER A 203 18.71 27.90 -2.05
N GLU A 204 18.28 27.00 -2.93
CA GLU A 204 17.48 27.33 -4.13
C GLU A 204 16.27 26.39 -4.16
N GLN A 205 15.06 26.97 -4.11
CA GLN A 205 13.81 26.22 -4.03
C GLN A 205 13.20 25.96 -5.41
N SER A 206 12.57 24.80 -5.56
CA SER A 206 11.81 24.46 -6.76
C SER A 206 10.50 25.27 -6.80
N PRO A 207 10.03 25.71 -7.98
CA PRO A 207 8.72 26.38 -8.10
C PRO A 207 7.55 25.47 -7.72
N MET A 208 7.75 24.15 -7.70
CA MET A 208 6.75 23.17 -7.28
C MET A 208 6.65 23.05 -5.74
N ARG A 209 7.56 23.68 -4.99
CA ARG A 209 7.59 23.60 -3.53
C ARG A 209 6.44 24.43 -2.94
N VAL A 210 5.76 23.84 -1.96
CA VAL A 210 4.79 24.52 -1.11
C VAL A 210 5.10 24.25 0.35
N ASP A 211 4.57 25.09 1.25
CA ASP A 211 4.65 24.83 2.67
C ASP A 211 3.79 23.61 3.04
N ALA A 212 4.41 22.65 3.73
CA ALA A 212 3.70 21.47 4.18
C ALA A 212 2.73 21.84 5.33
N PRO A 213 1.43 21.51 5.23
CA PRO A 213 0.45 21.91 6.25
C PRO A 213 0.62 21.18 7.59
N CYS A 214 1.31 20.03 7.62
CA CYS A 214 1.54 19.27 8.84
C CYS A 214 2.77 19.77 9.59
N GLN A 215 2.60 20.16 10.85
CA GLN A 215 3.70 20.58 11.74
C GLN A 215 4.78 19.50 11.98
N TYR A 216 4.47 18.22 11.76
CA TYR A 216 5.43 17.11 11.89
C TYR A 216 6.05 16.68 10.56
N PHE A 217 5.73 17.36 9.45
CA PHE A 217 6.30 17.03 8.15
C PHE A 217 7.84 17.07 8.22
N GLY A 218 8.50 16.14 7.53
CA GLY A 218 9.95 15.96 7.62
C GLY A 218 10.44 15.17 8.85
N LYS A 219 9.69 15.19 9.96
CA LYS A 219 10.00 14.42 11.18
C LYS A 219 9.22 13.12 11.25
N CYS A 220 7.93 13.13 10.92
CA CYS A 220 7.09 11.95 10.85
C CYS A 220 7.36 11.17 9.55
N SER A 221 7.47 9.85 9.61
CA SER A 221 7.66 9.01 8.42
C SER A 221 6.38 8.77 7.60
N GLY A 222 5.25 9.39 7.99
CA GLY A 222 3.94 9.08 7.43
C GLY A 222 3.62 9.77 6.09
N CYS A 223 4.17 10.95 5.83
CA CYS A 223 3.89 11.73 4.62
C CYS A 223 5.20 12.14 3.95
N GLN A 224 5.31 11.90 2.64
CA GLN A 224 6.52 12.17 1.87
C GLN A 224 6.41 13.43 1.00
N LEU A 225 5.21 13.75 0.49
CA LEU A 225 5.03 14.73 -0.59
C LEU A 225 4.26 16.01 -0.20
N GLN A 226 4.02 16.28 1.09
CA GLN A 226 3.23 17.46 1.49
C GLN A 226 3.87 18.81 1.12
N HIS A 227 5.18 18.83 0.86
CA HIS A 227 5.92 20.01 0.41
C HIS A 227 5.87 20.20 -1.12
N VAL A 228 5.02 19.46 -1.82
CA VAL A 228 4.84 19.50 -3.28
C VAL A 228 3.44 20.00 -3.60
N GLY A 229 3.34 20.93 -4.54
CA GLY A 229 2.05 21.38 -5.08
C GLY A 229 1.18 20.19 -5.50
N TYR A 230 -0.12 20.21 -5.17
CA TYR A 230 -0.96 19.03 -5.36
C TYR A 230 -1.09 18.61 -6.84
N SER A 231 -1.10 19.57 -7.78
CA SER A 231 -1.00 19.29 -9.22
C SER A 231 0.27 18.52 -9.57
N ASP A 232 1.40 18.95 -9.02
CA ASP A 232 2.72 18.36 -9.27
C ASP A 232 2.84 16.97 -8.62
N GLN A 233 2.15 16.73 -7.49
CA GLN A 233 2.04 15.38 -6.91
C GLN A 233 1.35 14.39 -7.87
N LEU A 234 0.32 14.83 -8.60
CA LEU A 234 -0.41 13.99 -9.53
C LEU A 234 0.46 13.68 -10.75
N GLU A 235 1.13 14.70 -11.28
CA GLU A 235 2.03 14.53 -12.42
C GLU A 235 3.23 13.65 -12.05
N PHE A 236 3.83 13.86 -10.88
CA PHE A 236 4.88 12.99 -10.36
C PHE A 236 4.43 11.52 -10.29
N LYS A 237 3.23 11.25 -9.76
CA LYS A 237 2.67 9.89 -9.69
C LYS A 237 2.41 9.29 -11.08
N ARG A 238 1.94 10.10 -12.04
CA ARG A 238 1.77 9.68 -13.43
C ARG A 238 3.10 9.23 -14.03
N GLN A 239 4.14 10.05 -13.86
CA GLN A 239 5.49 9.77 -14.34
C GLN A 239 6.12 8.55 -13.65
N VAL A 240 5.79 8.26 -12.39
CA VAL A 240 6.23 7.02 -11.72
C VAL A 240 5.69 5.78 -12.45
N VAL A 241 4.41 5.81 -12.88
CA VAL A 241 3.80 4.71 -13.65
C VAL A 241 4.44 4.58 -15.03
N GLU A 242 4.58 5.67 -15.76
CA GLU A 242 5.23 5.68 -17.09
C GLU A 242 6.64 5.10 -17.03
N ARG A 243 7.45 5.56 -16.07
CA ARG A 243 8.83 5.11 -15.91
C ARG A 243 8.91 3.63 -15.58
N ALA A 244 8.09 3.14 -14.66
CA ALA A 244 8.08 1.73 -14.28
C ALA A 244 7.69 0.82 -15.45
N LEU A 245 6.70 1.21 -16.26
CA LEU A 245 6.31 0.46 -17.46
C LEU A 245 7.46 0.39 -18.48
N VAL A 246 8.06 1.53 -18.82
CA VAL A 246 9.19 1.59 -19.78
C VAL A 246 10.42 0.84 -19.27
N GLN A 247 10.67 0.88 -17.96
CA GLN A 247 11.78 0.14 -17.34
C GLN A 247 11.55 -1.38 -17.38
N ALA A 248 10.31 -1.83 -17.15
CA ALA A 248 9.98 -3.25 -17.25
C ALA A 248 10.08 -3.76 -18.70
N ASN A 249 9.58 -2.99 -19.66
CA ASN A 249 9.70 -3.31 -21.08
C ASN A 249 9.73 -2.02 -21.93
N PRO A 250 10.79 -1.77 -22.72
CA PRO A 250 10.87 -0.60 -23.59
C PRO A 250 9.70 -0.48 -24.59
N LEU A 251 9.07 -1.60 -24.98
CA LEU A 251 7.89 -1.60 -25.85
C LEU A 251 6.65 -0.99 -25.19
N PHE A 252 6.62 -0.86 -23.87
CA PHE A 252 5.53 -0.22 -23.13
C PHE A 252 5.55 1.31 -23.22
N ALA A 253 6.59 1.91 -23.81
CA ALA A 253 6.62 3.36 -24.08
C ALA A 253 5.45 3.84 -24.98
N LYS A 254 4.82 2.94 -25.73
CA LYS A 254 3.63 3.23 -26.55
C LYS A 254 2.32 3.20 -25.76
N LEU A 255 2.32 2.66 -24.54
CA LEU A 255 1.12 2.61 -23.70
C LEU A 255 0.78 4.01 -23.21
N THR A 256 -0.48 4.38 -23.29
CA THR A 256 -0.95 5.67 -22.77
C THR A 256 -1.23 5.55 -21.28
N VAL A 257 -0.53 6.35 -20.46
CA VAL A 257 -0.83 6.50 -19.04
C VAL A 257 -1.72 7.73 -18.86
N ALA A 258 -2.99 7.48 -18.49
CA ALA A 258 -3.97 8.53 -18.27
C ALA A 258 -3.56 9.47 -17.12
N PRO A 259 -4.06 10.72 -17.10
CA PRO A 259 -3.90 11.62 -15.95
C PRO A 259 -4.39 10.98 -14.64
N VAL A 260 -3.68 11.25 -13.54
CA VAL A 260 -4.02 10.68 -12.23
C VAL A 260 -5.32 11.30 -11.69
N SER A 261 -6.29 10.45 -11.36
CA SER A 261 -7.53 10.87 -10.69
C SER A 261 -7.24 11.51 -9.33
N ARG A 262 -7.82 12.69 -9.12
CA ARG A 262 -7.65 13.47 -7.88
C ARG A 262 -8.44 12.84 -6.74
N SER A 263 -7.87 12.90 -5.53
CA SER A 263 -8.66 12.66 -4.31
C SER A 263 -9.61 13.84 -4.10
N PRO A 264 -10.91 13.61 -3.82
CA PRO A 264 -11.82 14.69 -3.44
C PRO A 264 -11.32 15.45 -2.20
N LEU A 265 -10.63 14.75 -1.30
CA LEU A 265 -10.06 15.29 -0.08
C LEU A 265 -8.52 15.12 -0.08
N PRO A 266 -7.73 16.21 -0.16
CA PRO A 266 -6.26 16.13 -0.08
C PRO A 266 -5.75 15.94 1.36
N LEU A 267 -6.56 16.30 2.36
CA LEU A 267 -6.37 16.10 3.79
C LEU A 267 -7.65 15.51 4.39
N GLY A 268 -7.63 15.04 5.63
CA GLY A 268 -8.83 14.49 6.28
C GLY A 268 -9.44 13.26 5.62
N TYR A 269 -8.71 12.55 4.75
CA TYR A 269 -9.22 11.43 3.97
C TYR A 269 -9.03 10.07 4.64
N ARG A 270 -8.13 9.97 5.61
CA ARG A 270 -7.62 8.70 6.12
C ARG A 270 -8.52 8.13 7.20
N THR A 271 -9.12 6.97 6.92
CA THR A 271 -10.11 6.32 7.79
C THR A 271 -9.50 5.38 8.84
N LYS A 272 -8.19 5.11 8.81
CA LYS A 272 -7.51 4.27 9.81
C LYS A 272 -6.13 4.82 10.18
N LEU A 273 -5.89 4.93 11.48
CA LEU A 273 -4.58 5.20 12.07
C LEU A 273 -4.23 4.09 13.05
N THR A 274 -2.94 3.80 13.14
CA THR A 274 -2.41 2.87 14.13
C THR A 274 -1.24 3.49 14.89
N PRO A 275 -1.48 4.45 15.80
CA PRO A 275 -0.39 5.02 16.61
C PRO A 275 0.29 3.95 17.45
N HIS A 276 1.60 4.06 17.64
CA HIS A 276 2.41 3.14 18.43
C HIS A 276 3.10 3.88 19.56
N PHE A 277 3.53 3.14 20.58
CA PHE A 277 4.37 3.68 21.65
C PHE A 277 5.28 2.60 22.26
N ASP A 278 6.40 3.07 22.79
CA ASP A 278 7.37 2.25 23.51
C ASP A 278 7.35 2.57 24.99
N ILE A 279 7.00 1.57 25.80
CA ILE A 279 7.07 1.68 27.26
C ILE A 279 8.50 1.39 27.70
N ARG A 280 9.07 2.32 28.46
CA ARG A 280 10.37 2.17 29.13
C ARG A 280 10.13 2.24 30.63
N LYS A 281 10.86 1.43 31.40
CA LYS A 281 10.68 1.30 32.86
C LYS A 281 10.76 2.65 33.59
N ASP A 282 11.58 3.56 33.10
CA ASP A 282 11.89 4.84 33.76
C ASP A 282 11.12 6.03 33.15
N THR A 283 10.19 5.80 32.21
CA THR A 283 9.43 6.89 31.58
C THR A 283 8.03 6.98 32.20
N PRO A 284 7.70 8.10 32.88
CA PRO A 284 6.35 8.34 33.39
C PRO A 284 5.28 8.20 32.28
N PRO A 285 4.08 7.64 32.57
CA PRO A 285 3.04 7.41 31.56
C PRO A 285 2.64 8.65 30.73
N ASP A 286 2.66 9.83 31.33
CA ASP A 286 2.37 11.12 30.71
C ASP A 286 3.47 11.58 29.73
N GLN A 287 4.69 11.07 29.89
CA GLN A 287 5.86 11.35 29.06
C GLN A 287 6.12 10.30 27.97
N VAL A 288 5.32 9.23 27.93
CA VAL A 288 5.41 8.24 26.85
C VAL A 288 4.93 8.86 25.54
N ALA A 289 5.83 8.91 24.55
CA ALA A 289 5.50 9.34 23.19
C ALA A 289 4.55 8.32 22.53
N ILE A 290 3.40 8.80 22.06
CA ILE A 290 2.40 8.02 21.33
C ILE A 290 2.21 8.68 19.97
N GLY A 291 2.46 7.95 18.89
CA GLY A 291 2.35 8.50 17.54
C GLY A 291 2.92 7.56 16.49
N PHE A 292 3.76 8.08 15.60
CA PHE A 292 4.26 7.33 14.46
C PHE A 292 5.78 7.26 14.45
N ALA A 293 6.34 6.41 13.59
CA ALA A 293 7.80 6.33 13.46
C ALA A 293 8.38 7.68 12.99
N MET A 294 9.53 8.04 13.56
CA MET A 294 10.29 9.20 13.14
C MET A 294 11.10 8.86 11.89
N SER A 295 11.16 9.80 10.94
CA SER A 295 11.92 9.63 9.70
C SER A 295 13.39 9.35 10.01
N GLY A 296 13.96 8.34 9.34
CA GLY A 296 15.37 7.94 9.50
C GLY A 296 15.73 7.31 10.85
N GLN A 297 14.81 7.18 11.81
CA GLN A 297 15.13 6.72 13.17
C GLN A 297 14.14 5.66 13.69
N ARG A 298 14.66 4.70 14.46
CA ARG A 298 13.84 3.68 15.16
C ARG A 298 13.26 4.23 16.47
N ARG A 299 12.53 5.34 16.38
CA ARG A 299 11.89 6.02 17.52
C ARG A 299 10.47 6.43 17.17
N VAL A 300 9.61 6.46 18.17
CA VAL A 300 8.26 7.04 18.06
C VAL A 300 8.36 8.55 18.21
N LEU A 301 7.78 9.27 17.25
CA LEU A 301 7.49 10.69 17.34
C LEU A 301 6.12 10.86 17.98
N ASP A 302 6.07 11.66 19.04
CA ASP A 302 4.81 11.99 19.71
C ASP A 302 3.94 12.87 18.81
N ILE A 303 2.72 12.42 18.52
CA ILE A 303 1.78 13.09 17.60
C ILE A 303 0.40 13.09 18.25
N GLU A 304 -0.07 14.27 18.67
CA GLU A 304 -1.40 14.43 19.27
C GLU A 304 -2.53 14.49 18.24
N ASP A 305 -2.23 14.88 17.00
CA ASP A 305 -3.21 15.03 15.94
C ASP A 305 -2.61 14.74 14.55
N CYS A 306 -3.40 14.12 13.67
CA CYS A 306 -2.95 13.77 12.33
C CYS A 306 -3.93 14.35 11.30
N ILE A 307 -3.53 15.44 10.65
CA ILE A 307 -4.39 16.22 9.73
C ILE A 307 -4.87 15.46 8.48
N ILE A 308 -4.26 14.30 8.18
CA ILE A 308 -4.75 13.44 7.10
C ILE A 308 -5.87 12.51 7.55
N GLY A 309 -6.08 12.32 8.86
CA GLY A 309 -7.18 11.52 9.42
C GLY A 309 -8.51 12.25 9.34
N THR A 310 -9.60 11.52 9.10
CA THR A 310 -10.96 12.07 9.15
C THR A 310 -11.27 12.61 10.56
N ASP A 311 -12.31 13.43 10.70
CA ASP A 311 -12.66 13.99 12.03
C ASP A 311 -12.98 12.90 13.06
N ALA A 312 -13.68 11.84 12.65
CA ALA A 312 -13.94 10.68 13.52
C ALA A 312 -12.62 10.02 13.97
N VAL A 313 -11.68 9.82 13.04
CA VAL A 313 -10.36 9.25 13.36
C VAL A 313 -9.52 10.18 14.24
N ARG A 314 -9.57 11.50 14.03
CA ARG A 314 -8.85 12.47 14.88
C ARG A 314 -9.41 12.50 16.29
N GLN A 315 -10.74 12.43 16.43
CA GLN A 315 -11.41 12.29 17.74
C GLN A 315 -11.04 10.96 18.41
N GLY A 316 -11.14 9.86 17.68
CA GLY A 316 -10.76 8.54 18.16
C GLY A 316 -9.29 8.45 18.57
N ALA A 317 -8.38 9.13 17.87
CA ALA A 317 -6.96 9.18 18.24
C ALA A 317 -6.72 9.89 19.58
N LYS A 318 -7.43 10.99 19.84
CA LYS A 318 -7.40 11.68 21.13
C LYS A 318 -7.92 10.79 22.25
N GLN A 319 -9.03 10.09 22.01
CA GLN A 319 -9.63 9.16 22.98
C GLN A 319 -8.71 7.95 23.24
N ALA A 320 -8.20 7.31 22.19
CA ALA A 320 -7.26 6.18 22.30
C ALA A 320 -5.99 6.57 23.07
N ARG A 321 -5.45 7.77 22.82
CA ARG A 321 -4.31 8.31 23.56
C ARG A 321 -4.61 8.48 25.05
N LYS A 322 -5.80 9.02 25.38
CA LYS A 322 -6.25 9.18 26.78
C LYS A 322 -6.38 7.84 27.48
N GLU A 323 -7.02 6.85 26.84
CA GLU A 323 -7.18 5.49 27.38
C GLU A 323 -5.86 4.76 27.55
N ALA A 324 -4.96 4.89 26.57
CA ALA A 324 -3.62 4.31 26.64
C ALA A 324 -2.82 4.85 27.83
N ARG A 325 -2.87 6.17 28.07
CA ARG A 325 -2.22 6.81 29.22
C ARG A 325 -2.80 6.33 30.55
N ALA A 326 -4.13 6.21 30.66
CA ALA A 326 -4.78 5.73 31.88
C ALA A 326 -4.47 4.26 32.20
N LYS A 327 -4.20 3.44 31.18
CA LYS A 327 -3.93 2.01 31.31
C LYS A 327 -2.50 1.64 30.92
N MET A 328 -1.55 2.58 30.97
CA MET A 328 -0.20 2.41 30.43
C MET A 328 0.52 1.16 30.97
N SER A 329 0.33 0.86 32.25
CA SER A 329 0.92 -0.32 32.91
C SER A 329 0.43 -1.67 32.37
N SER A 330 -0.71 -1.71 31.68
CA SER A 330 -1.27 -2.95 31.09
C SER A 330 -0.68 -3.29 29.73
N TYR A 331 -0.01 -2.33 29.09
CA TYR A 331 0.54 -2.50 27.75
C TYR A 331 1.95 -3.10 27.79
N LYS A 332 2.33 -3.77 26.70
CA LYS A 332 3.70 -4.25 26.45
C LYS A 332 4.48 -3.18 25.68
N ARG A 333 5.81 -3.27 25.74
CA ARG A 333 6.68 -2.44 24.88
C ARG A 333 6.36 -2.66 23.40
N GLY A 334 6.31 -1.59 22.62
CA GLY A 334 5.93 -1.63 21.20
C GLY A 334 4.42 -1.79 20.98
N ALA A 335 3.60 -1.36 21.94
CA ALA A 335 2.14 -1.42 21.80
C ALA A 335 1.67 -0.54 20.63
N THR A 336 0.60 -1.00 19.98
CA THR A 336 -0.06 -0.30 18.88
C THR A 336 -1.52 -0.11 19.24
N LEU A 337 -2.03 1.10 19.04
CA LEU A 337 -3.43 1.45 19.16
C LEU A 337 -4.09 1.29 17.79
N LEU A 338 -5.37 0.95 17.78
CA LEU A 338 -6.20 1.01 16.58
C LEU A 338 -7.12 2.21 16.69
N VAL A 339 -7.24 2.97 15.61
CA VAL A 339 -8.25 4.01 15.47
C VAL A 339 -8.80 3.90 14.07
N ARG A 340 -10.09 3.61 13.93
CA ARG A 340 -10.69 3.41 12.62
C ARG A 340 -12.08 4.00 12.55
N GLU A 341 -12.37 4.73 11.47
CA GLU A 341 -13.71 5.23 11.19
C GLU A 341 -14.68 4.08 10.94
N THR A 342 -15.93 4.26 11.37
CA THR A 342 -17.06 3.40 11.04
C THR A 342 -18.30 4.25 10.79
N ASN A 343 -19.25 3.71 10.03
CA ASN A 343 -20.57 4.30 9.84
C ASN A 343 -21.56 3.58 10.76
N VAL A 344 -22.37 4.33 11.50
CA VAL A 344 -23.32 3.79 12.48
C VAL A 344 -24.68 4.47 12.37
N PRO A 345 -25.76 3.82 12.85
CA PRO A 345 -27.06 4.49 12.97
C PRO A 345 -26.95 5.71 13.88
N LYS A 346 -27.65 6.80 13.51
CA LYS A 346 -27.60 8.07 14.25
C LYS A 346 -28.05 7.96 15.71
N ASP A 347 -29.12 7.21 15.95
CA ASP A 347 -29.78 7.12 17.26
C ASP A 347 -29.41 5.84 18.04
N ASP A 348 -28.77 4.87 17.39
CA ASP A 348 -28.30 3.62 18.00
C ASP A 348 -26.95 3.20 17.40
N PRO A 349 -25.82 3.67 17.95
CA PRO A 349 -24.50 3.37 17.38
C PRO A 349 -24.13 1.88 17.39
N GLN A 350 -24.88 1.02 18.08
CA GLN A 350 -24.72 -0.44 18.08
C GLN A 350 -25.77 -1.16 17.22
N GLY A 351 -26.72 -0.40 16.66
CA GLY A 351 -27.83 -0.92 15.88
C GLY A 351 -27.43 -1.52 14.54
N ASP A 352 -28.35 -2.29 13.98
CA ASP A 352 -28.16 -2.90 12.66
C ASP A 352 -28.20 -1.83 11.55
N VAL A 353 -27.18 -1.84 10.70
CA VAL A 353 -27.05 -0.93 9.55
C VAL A 353 -27.74 -1.46 8.29
N SER A 354 -28.15 -2.74 8.27
CA SER A 354 -28.61 -3.42 7.06
C SER A 354 -29.84 -2.77 6.43
N SER A 355 -30.80 -2.33 7.24
CA SER A 355 -32.04 -1.68 6.80
C SER A 355 -31.95 -0.14 6.67
N ILE A 356 -30.83 0.46 7.06
CA ILE A 356 -30.67 1.93 7.06
C ILE A 356 -30.00 2.36 5.74
N PRO A 357 -30.56 3.36 5.03
CA PRO A 357 -29.91 3.95 3.87
C PRO A 357 -28.51 4.46 4.21
N ALA A 358 -27.56 4.30 3.29
CA ALA A 358 -26.17 4.70 3.51
C ALA A 358 -26.03 6.20 3.84
N ALA A 359 -26.88 7.04 3.23
CA ALA A 359 -26.92 8.48 3.45
C ALA A 359 -27.38 8.90 4.88
N ASP A 360 -28.08 8.03 5.59
CA ASP A 360 -28.62 8.31 6.93
C ASP A 360 -27.66 7.87 8.06
N LEU A 361 -26.57 7.18 7.71
CA LEU A 361 -25.54 6.78 8.66
C LEU A 361 -24.63 7.95 9.04
N VAL A 362 -24.16 7.95 10.28
CA VAL A 362 -23.21 8.96 10.79
C VAL A 362 -21.84 8.34 11.04
N LYS A 363 -20.80 9.18 10.99
CA LYS A 363 -19.42 8.76 11.24
C LYS A 363 -19.12 8.65 12.73
N ASP A 364 -18.50 7.54 13.11
CA ASP A 364 -17.94 7.30 14.45
C ASP A 364 -16.59 6.58 14.32
N TYR A 365 -15.99 6.15 15.43
CA TYR A 365 -14.71 5.46 15.46
C TYR A 365 -14.71 4.20 16.34
N VAL A 366 -13.86 3.24 15.95
CA VAL A 366 -13.60 1.98 16.65
C VAL A 366 -12.15 1.95 17.11
N LEU A 367 -11.96 1.63 18.40
CA LEU A 367 -10.64 1.53 19.03
C LEU A 367 -10.23 0.08 19.34
N ASP A 368 -11.18 -0.86 19.33
CA ASP A 368 -10.93 -2.27 19.61
C ASP A 368 -10.49 -3.01 18.35
N PHE A 369 -9.36 -3.72 18.43
CA PHE A 369 -8.87 -4.61 17.37
C PHE A 369 -9.84 -5.73 17.01
N LYS A 370 -10.70 -6.13 17.96
CA LYS A 370 -11.77 -7.12 17.76
C LYS A 370 -13.12 -6.50 17.41
N GLY A 371 -13.18 -5.16 17.32
CA GLY A 371 -14.38 -4.45 16.93
C GLY A 371 -14.74 -4.70 15.46
N TRP A 372 -15.95 -4.29 15.10
CA TRP A 372 -16.46 -4.35 13.73
C TRP A 372 -16.58 -2.95 13.16
N VAL A 373 -16.34 -2.82 11.86
CA VAL A 373 -16.48 -1.57 11.11
C VAL A 373 -17.48 -1.78 10.00
N THR A 374 -18.32 -0.79 9.79
CA THR A 374 -19.15 -0.64 8.59
C THR A 374 -18.60 0.52 7.76
N ASP A 375 -18.18 0.25 6.54
CA ASP A 375 -17.82 1.25 5.55
C ASP A 375 -18.92 1.43 4.50
N VAL A 376 -18.89 2.57 3.81
CA VAL A 376 -19.86 2.93 2.79
C VAL A 376 -19.12 3.29 1.50
N VAL A 377 -19.53 2.69 0.38
CA VAL A 377 -19.00 2.95 -0.97
C VAL A 377 -20.17 3.23 -1.90
N GLY A 378 -20.45 4.51 -2.16
CA GLY A 378 -21.70 4.91 -2.81
C GLY A 378 -22.86 4.54 -1.88
N GLU A 379 -23.80 3.73 -2.38
CA GLU A 379 -24.93 3.20 -1.59
C GLU A 379 -24.62 1.84 -0.93
N LEU A 380 -23.47 1.23 -1.27
CA LEU A 380 -23.11 -0.10 -0.80
C LEU A 380 -22.48 -0.03 0.58
N LYS A 381 -22.86 -0.97 1.45
CA LYS A 381 -22.34 -1.11 2.82
C LYS A 381 -21.39 -2.30 2.91
N PHE A 382 -20.29 -2.15 3.63
CA PHE A 382 -19.29 -3.20 3.82
C PHE A 382 -18.95 -3.34 5.29
N ARG A 383 -19.27 -4.49 5.87
CA ARG A 383 -18.94 -4.85 7.25
C ARG A 383 -17.77 -5.80 7.29
N TYR A 384 -16.81 -5.50 8.17
CA TYR A 384 -15.60 -6.31 8.35
C TYR A 384 -14.92 -6.01 9.72
N PRO A 385 -14.02 -6.86 10.21
CA PRO A 385 -13.31 -6.61 11.48
C PRO A 385 -12.39 -5.38 11.41
N ALA A 386 -12.35 -4.59 12.48
CA ALA A 386 -11.61 -3.32 12.53
C ALA A 386 -10.09 -3.49 12.29
N SER A 387 -9.54 -4.66 12.61
CA SER A 387 -8.14 -5.02 12.35
C SER A 387 -7.85 -5.35 10.88
N SER A 388 -8.82 -5.89 10.14
CA SER A 388 -8.69 -6.38 8.77
C SER A 388 -8.38 -5.28 7.75
N PHE A 389 -7.97 -5.66 6.54
CA PHE A 389 -7.70 -4.70 5.48
C PHE A 389 -9.00 -4.17 4.86
N PHE A 390 -9.05 -2.87 4.62
CA PHE A 390 -9.97 -2.20 3.69
C PHE A 390 -9.30 -0.90 3.24
N GLN A 391 -9.83 -0.27 2.21
CA GLN A 391 -9.22 0.94 1.65
C GLN A 391 -9.28 2.11 2.65
N ASN A 392 -8.14 2.78 2.86
CA ASN A 392 -8.01 3.81 3.90
C ASN A 392 -8.47 5.21 3.46
N ASN A 393 -8.97 5.37 2.23
CA ASN A 393 -9.51 6.63 1.73
C ASN A 393 -10.90 6.36 1.17
N ALA A 394 -11.93 6.52 2.01
CA ALA A 394 -13.30 6.28 1.60
C ALA A 394 -13.77 7.25 0.50
N SER A 395 -13.23 8.49 0.48
CA SER A 395 -13.67 9.53 -0.46
C SER A 395 -13.40 9.20 -1.93
N ILE A 396 -12.41 8.35 -2.23
CA ILE A 396 -12.10 7.94 -3.61
C ILE A 396 -12.87 6.71 -4.06
N LEU A 397 -13.45 5.93 -3.13
CA LEU A 397 -13.98 4.60 -3.46
C LEU A 397 -15.10 4.62 -4.50
N PRO A 398 -16.09 5.54 -4.44
CA PRO A 398 -17.14 5.59 -5.46
C PRO A 398 -16.59 5.83 -6.87
N ALA A 399 -15.63 6.75 -7.01
CA ALA A 399 -14.98 7.03 -8.29
C ALA A 399 -14.07 5.87 -8.74
N PHE A 400 -13.40 5.22 -7.79
CA PHE A 400 -12.47 4.14 -8.07
C PHE A 400 -13.18 2.85 -8.51
N THR A 401 -14.19 2.39 -7.76
CA THR A 401 -14.97 1.22 -8.16
C THR A 401 -15.84 1.52 -9.38
N GLY A 402 -16.35 2.75 -9.50
CA GLY A 402 -17.05 3.23 -10.70
C GLY A 402 -16.19 3.13 -11.94
N TYR A 403 -14.93 3.60 -11.88
CA TYR A 403 -14.00 3.50 -13.01
C TYR A 403 -13.77 2.05 -13.44
N VAL A 404 -13.52 1.14 -12.49
CA VAL A 404 -13.32 -0.30 -12.81
C VAL A 404 -14.55 -0.89 -13.49
N ARG A 405 -15.75 -0.64 -12.94
CA ARG A 405 -17.01 -1.11 -13.54
C ARG A 405 -17.22 -0.53 -14.94
N ASP A 406 -16.94 0.75 -15.13
CA ASP A 406 -17.15 1.43 -16.40
C ASP A 406 -16.16 0.92 -17.48
N GLU A 407 -14.91 0.64 -17.11
CA GLU A 407 -13.92 -0.02 -18.00
C GLU A 407 -14.37 -1.43 -18.39
N LEU A 408 -14.80 -2.26 -17.43
CA LEU A 408 -15.32 -3.61 -17.71
C LEU A 408 -16.48 -3.57 -18.71
N ASN A 409 -17.43 -2.65 -18.50
CA ASN A 409 -18.59 -2.49 -19.38
C ASN A 409 -18.20 -1.96 -20.77
N GLN A 410 -17.24 -1.05 -20.86
CA GLN A 410 -16.75 -0.53 -22.13
C GLN A 410 -16.02 -1.61 -22.93
N TRP A 411 -15.15 -2.38 -22.29
CA TRP A 411 -14.46 -3.50 -22.92
C TRP A 411 -15.42 -4.60 -23.34
N SER A 412 -16.44 -4.92 -22.53
CA SER A 412 -17.49 -5.87 -22.88
C SER A 412 -18.15 -5.51 -24.22
N ARG A 413 -18.65 -4.26 -24.34
CA ARG A 413 -19.31 -3.77 -25.56
C ARG A 413 -18.38 -3.72 -26.76
N ARG A 414 -17.14 -3.27 -26.54
CA ARG A 414 -16.13 -3.16 -27.61
C ARG A 414 -15.82 -4.52 -28.21
N LEU A 415 -15.53 -5.50 -27.36
CA LEU A 415 -15.15 -6.84 -27.81
C LEU A 415 -16.34 -7.54 -28.49
N ALA A 416 -17.55 -7.40 -27.93
CA ALA A 416 -18.76 -7.92 -28.56
C ALA A 416 -18.99 -7.35 -29.97
N ALA A 417 -18.66 -6.07 -30.20
CA ALA A 417 -18.79 -5.43 -31.50
C ALA A 417 -17.66 -5.81 -32.49
N GLU A 418 -16.45 -6.06 -32.00
CA GLU A 418 -15.28 -6.33 -32.86
C GLU A 418 -15.27 -7.74 -33.47
N ASP A 419 -15.66 -8.78 -32.73
CA ASP A 419 -15.59 -10.17 -33.21
C ASP A 419 -16.90 -10.97 -33.10
N GLY A 420 -17.98 -10.33 -32.65
CA GLY A 420 -19.29 -10.97 -32.50
C GLY A 420 -19.33 -12.04 -31.40
N SER A 421 -18.31 -12.11 -30.53
CA SER A 421 -18.22 -13.13 -29.48
C SER A 421 -19.29 -13.02 -28.39
N GLY A 422 -20.09 -11.95 -28.37
CA GLY A 422 -21.03 -11.63 -27.31
C GLY A 422 -20.37 -10.91 -26.12
N GLU A 423 -21.20 -10.43 -25.20
CA GLU A 423 -20.78 -9.65 -24.04
C GLU A 423 -20.11 -10.53 -22.95
N LEU A 424 -19.40 -9.88 -22.04
CA LEU A 424 -18.93 -10.50 -20.79
C LEU A 424 -20.14 -10.92 -19.94
N ARG A 425 -20.10 -12.14 -19.42
CA ARG A 425 -21.18 -12.73 -18.60
C ARG A 425 -20.72 -13.08 -17.20
N HIS A 426 -19.42 -13.31 -17.02
CA HIS A 426 -18.85 -13.71 -15.73
C HIS A 426 -17.74 -12.76 -15.28
N LEU A 427 -17.66 -12.53 -13.97
CA LEU A 427 -16.59 -11.76 -13.33
C LEU A 427 -15.92 -12.61 -12.27
N ILE A 428 -14.58 -12.67 -12.28
CA ILE A 428 -13.80 -13.25 -11.20
C ILE A 428 -13.08 -12.11 -10.47
N ASP A 429 -13.26 -12.02 -9.16
CA ASP A 429 -12.53 -11.09 -8.28
C ASP A 429 -11.50 -11.90 -7.48
N ALA A 430 -10.25 -11.92 -7.94
CA ALA A 430 -9.17 -12.62 -7.23
C ALA A 430 -8.53 -11.68 -6.21
N TYR A 431 -8.22 -12.22 -5.02
CA TYR A 431 -7.81 -11.43 -3.85
C TYR A 431 -8.95 -10.52 -3.35
N CYS A 432 -10.20 -11.00 -3.40
CA CYS A 432 -11.38 -10.16 -3.21
C CYS A 432 -11.51 -9.55 -1.80
N GLY A 433 -10.78 -10.07 -0.81
CA GLY A 433 -10.93 -9.66 0.59
C GLY A 433 -12.39 -9.76 1.04
N SER A 434 -12.93 -8.66 1.58
CA SER A 434 -14.34 -8.57 2.01
C SER A 434 -15.34 -8.29 0.86
N GLY A 435 -14.92 -8.48 -0.39
CA GLY A 435 -15.77 -8.43 -1.59
C GLY A 435 -15.91 -7.06 -2.24
N LEU A 436 -14.98 -6.12 -2.06
CA LEU A 436 -15.14 -4.74 -2.54
C LEU A 436 -15.47 -4.65 -4.04
N PHE A 437 -14.63 -5.22 -4.90
CA PHE A 437 -14.79 -5.08 -6.35
C PHE A 437 -15.89 -6.00 -6.88
N GLY A 438 -15.93 -7.26 -6.46
CA GLY A 438 -16.97 -8.19 -6.85
C GLY A 438 -18.37 -7.64 -6.57
N ILE A 439 -18.60 -7.11 -5.36
CA ILE A 439 -19.89 -6.51 -4.99
C ILE A 439 -20.11 -5.18 -5.74
N ALA A 440 -19.11 -4.29 -5.82
CA ALA A 440 -19.31 -2.99 -6.47
C ALA A 440 -19.46 -3.06 -8.01
N CYS A 441 -18.94 -4.12 -8.63
CA CYS A 441 -18.95 -4.32 -10.08
C CYS A 441 -19.92 -5.44 -10.51
N HIS A 442 -20.79 -5.91 -9.61
CA HIS A 442 -21.65 -7.08 -9.88
C HIS A 442 -22.68 -6.88 -10.99
N ALA A 443 -23.11 -5.64 -11.19
CA ALA A 443 -24.16 -5.32 -12.14
C ALA A 443 -23.68 -5.51 -13.58
N GLY A 444 -24.48 -6.22 -14.39
CA GLY A 444 -24.14 -6.56 -15.77
C GLY A 444 -23.50 -7.93 -15.96
N PHE A 445 -23.24 -8.67 -14.87
CA PHE A 445 -22.75 -10.05 -14.92
C PHE A 445 -23.84 -11.02 -14.46
N ASP A 446 -23.91 -12.19 -15.10
CA ASP A 446 -24.76 -13.29 -14.67
C ASP A 446 -24.24 -13.91 -13.37
N LYS A 447 -22.92 -13.95 -13.22
CA LYS A 447 -22.24 -14.52 -12.06
C LYS A 447 -20.94 -13.78 -11.75
N VAL A 448 -20.76 -13.44 -10.48
CA VAL A 448 -19.51 -12.95 -9.92
C VAL A 448 -18.95 -14.00 -8.97
N LEU A 449 -17.66 -14.31 -9.10
CA LEU A 449 -16.95 -15.24 -8.25
C LEU A 449 -15.76 -14.54 -7.58
N GLY A 450 -15.87 -14.31 -6.27
CA GLY A 450 -14.75 -13.80 -5.47
C GLY A 450 -13.92 -14.94 -4.87
N ILE A 451 -12.59 -14.80 -4.90
CA ILE A 451 -11.68 -15.81 -4.36
C ILE A 451 -10.67 -15.17 -3.42
N GLU A 452 -10.57 -15.73 -2.22
CA GLU A 452 -9.74 -15.22 -1.12
C GLU A 452 -9.24 -16.38 -0.24
N ILE A 453 -8.06 -16.22 0.35
CA ILE A 453 -7.41 -17.23 1.20
C ILE A 453 -7.87 -17.11 2.66
N SER A 454 -8.36 -15.95 3.06
CA SER A 454 -8.91 -15.67 4.39
C SER A 454 -10.37 -16.09 4.51
N ASN A 455 -10.63 -17.10 5.34
CA ASN A 455 -11.99 -17.56 5.65
C ASN A 455 -12.85 -16.45 6.31
N GLU A 456 -12.26 -15.62 7.17
CA GLU A 456 -12.97 -14.50 7.80
C GLU A 456 -13.41 -13.46 6.75
N SER A 457 -12.54 -13.19 5.76
CA SER A 457 -12.85 -12.27 4.66
C SER A 457 -13.95 -12.80 3.75
N ILE A 458 -13.94 -14.10 3.44
CA ILE A 458 -15.02 -14.77 2.68
C ILE A 458 -16.35 -14.70 3.44
N SER A 459 -16.36 -14.93 4.76
CA SER A 459 -17.58 -14.76 5.57
C SER A 459 -18.10 -13.33 5.45
N CYS A 460 -17.23 -12.33 5.60
CA CYS A 460 -17.59 -10.93 5.46
C CYS A 460 -18.11 -10.62 4.04
N ALA A 461 -17.48 -11.15 2.99
CA ALA A 461 -17.91 -10.92 1.61
C ALA A 461 -19.31 -11.47 1.33
N ASN A 462 -19.61 -12.69 1.81
CA ASN A 462 -20.94 -13.28 1.72
C ASN A 462 -21.99 -12.46 2.50
N ASP A 463 -21.66 -12.03 3.72
CA ASP A 463 -22.56 -11.21 4.54
C ASP A 463 -22.77 -9.83 3.90
N ASN A 464 -21.74 -9.26 3.28
CA ASN A 464 -21.82 -7.99 2.56
C ASN A 464 -22.71 -8.10 1.31
N ALA A 465 -22.58 -9.15 0.51
CA ALA A 465 -23.46 -9.35 -0.65
C ALA A 465 -24.92 -9.44 -0.21
N LYS A 466 -25.22 -10.25 0.82
CA LYS A 466 -26.56 -10.36 1.41
C LYS A 466 -27.08 -9.03 1.96
N MET A 467 -26.25 -8.29 2.70
CA MET A 467 -26.61 -6.99 3.29
C MET A 467 -26.95 -5.94 2.23
N ASN A 468 -26.39 -6.07 1.03
CA ASN A 468 -26.69 -5.19 -0.10
C ASN A 468 -27.76 -5.76 -1.04
N GLY A 469 -28.36 -6.92 -0.74
CA GLY A 469 -29.37 -7.56 -1.59
C GLY A 469 -28.83 -8.03 -2.94
N ILE A 470 -27.58 -8.49 -2.98
CA ILE A 470 -26.89 -8.92 -4.20
C ILE A 470 -26.79 -10.44 -4.21
N ASP A 471 -27.52 -11.06 -5.14
CA ASP A 471 -27.67 -12.52 -5.21
C ASP A 471 -26.77 -13.21 -6.25
N ASN A 472 -26.13 -12.43 -7.14
CA ASN A 472 -25.28 -12.96 -8.21
C ASN A 472 -23.78 -13.06 -7.84
N CYS A 473 -23.44 -12.94 -6.55
CA CYS A 473 -22.07 -13.00 -6.05
C CYS A 473 -21.84 -14.24 -5.18
N ASP A 474 -20.94 -15.12 -5.60
CA ASP A 474 -20.43 -16.25 -4.84
C ASP A 474 -19.00 -15.99 -4.37
N PHE A 475 -18.66 -16.34 -3.13
CA PHE A 475 -17.31 -16.18 -2.58
C PHE A 475 -16.73 -17.50 -2.10
N LEU A 476 -15.57 -17.88 -2.64
CA LEU A 476 -14.92 -19.16 -2.39
C LEU A 476 -13.57 -19.01 -1.66
N LEU A 477 -13.35 -19.89 -0.69
CA LEU A 477 -12.04 -20.07 -0.08
C LEU A 477 -11.10 -20.76 -1.09
N GLY A 478 -10.03 -20.07 -1.48
CA GLY A 478 -9.09 -20.55 -2.50
C GLY A 478 -7.68 -20.00 -2.31
N ASP A 479 -6.70 -20.83 -2.62
CA ASP A 479 -5.30 -20.40 -2.76
C ASP A 479 -5.10 -19.86 -4.18
N ALA A 480 -4.40 -18.73 -4.30
CA ALA A 480 -4.02 -18.13 -5.59
C ALA A 480 -3.41 -19.14 -6.57
N SER A 481 -2.64 -20.10 -6.06
CA SER A 481 -1.97 -21.12 -6.86
C SER A 481 -2.89 -22.21 -7.43
N LYS A 482 -4.19 -22.21 -7.11
CA LYS A 482 -5.17 -23.18 -7.63
C LYS A 482 -6.54 -22.55 -7.87
N ILE A 483 -6.54 -21.27 -8.25
CA ILE A 483 -7.77 -20.48 -8.39
C ILE A 483 -8.71 -21.10 -9.42
N PHE A 484 -8.20 -21.46 -10.59
CA PHE A 484 -9.02 -21.85 -11.74
C PHE A 484 -9.47 -23.31 -11.71
N ASP A 485 -8.93 -24.15 -10.83
CA ASP A 485 -9.37 -25.55 -10.66
C ASP A 485 -10.86 -25.67 -10.28
N LYS A 486 -11.43 -24.63 -9.67
CA LYS A 486 -12.80 -24.60 -9.17
C LYS A 486 -13.70 -23.61 -9.93
N VAL A 487 -13.18 -23.00 -11.00
CA VAL A 487 -13.90 -22.00 -11.79
C VAL A 487 -14.62 -22.71 -12.93
N ASP A 488 -15.95 -22.70 -12.90
CA ASP A 488 -16.82 -23.25 -13.94
C ASP A 488 -17.46 -22.11 -14.76
N THR A 489 -16.62 -21.27 -15.38
CA THR A 489 -17.07 -20.18 -16.25
C THR A 489 -16.34 -20.24 -17.59
N ASP A 490 -17.01 -19.86 -18.67
CA ASP A 490 -16.38 -19.80 -20.00
C ASP A 490 -15.38 -18.62 -20.06
N PRO A 491 -14.07 -18.87 -20.24
CA PRO A 491 -13.07 -17.81 -20.26
C PRO A 491 -13.33 -16.71 -21.31
N ARG A 492 -13.96 -17.08 -22.43
CA ARG A 492 -14.27 -16.16 -23.54
C ARG A 492 -15.31 -15.09 -23.17
N HIS A 493 -16.10 -15.36 -22.13
CA HIS A 493 -17.10 -14.46 -21.57
C HIS A 493 -16.75 -14.00 -20.14
N THR A 494 -15.51 -14.23 -19.71
CA THR A 494 -15.07 -13.94 -18.34
C THR A 494 -14.12 -12.76 -18.31
N ALA A 495 -14.35 -11.83 -17.40
CA ALA A 495 -13.36 -10.87 -16.95
C ALA A 495 -12.77 -11.27 -15.59
N VAL A 496 -11.51 -10.92 -15.36
CA VAL A 496 -10.83 -11.16 -14.07
C VAL A 496 -10.30 -9.83 -13.54
N ILE A 497 -10.72 -9.47 -12.33
CA ILE A 497 -10.08 -8.43 -11.52
C ILE A 497 -9.03 -9.09 -10.63
N ILE A 498 -7.85 -8.48 -10.56
CA ILE A 498 -6.80 -8.89 -9.62
C ILE A 498 -6.33 -7.67 -8.81
N ASP A 499 -6.35 -7.76 -7.48
CA ASP A 499 -5.79 -6.76 -6.55
C ASP A 499 -4.73 -7.39 -5.62
N PRO A 500 -3.58 -7.83 -6.16
CA PRO A 500 -2.56 -8.51 -5.37
C PRO A 500 -1.86 -7.58 -4.36
N PRO A 501 -1.13 -8.14 -3.38
CA PRO A 501 -0.36 -7.33 -2.43
C PRO A 501 0.75 -6.51 -3.12
N ARG A 502 1.38 -5.60 -2.37
CA ARG A 502 2.45 -4.70 -2.86
C ARG A 502 3.60 -5.38 -3.64
N LYS A 503 3.85 -6.67 -3.41
CA LYS A 503 4.89 -7.44 -4.09
C LYS A 503 4.48 -7.94 -5.49
N GLY A 504 3.26 -7.63 -5.91
CA GLY A 504 2.64 -8.18 -7.12
C GLY A 504 2.05 -9.56 -6.89
N SER A 505 1.65 -10.17 -7.99
CA SER A 505 1.08 -11.50 -8.04
C SER A 505 2.15 -12.60 -8.00
N ASN A 506 1.71 -13.83 -7.72
CA ASN A 506 2.57 -15.01 -7.79
C ASN A 506 2.72 -15.45 -9.26
N PRO A 507 3.94 -15.72 -9.78
CA PRO A 507 4.14 -16.32 -11.10
C PRO A 507 3.24 -17.52 -11.39
N ASP A 508 3.04 -18.44 -10.44
CA ASP A 508 2.17 -19.61 -10.64
C ASP A 508 0.71 -19.20 -10.91
N PHE A 509 0.23 -18.12 -10.28
CA PHE A 509 -1.10 -17.59 -10.54
C PHE A 509 -1.16 -16.89 -11.90
N LEU A 510 -0.12 -16.15 -12.29
CA LEU A 510 -0.06 -15.51 -13.61
C LEU A 510 -0.07 -16.55 -14.73
N ASP A 511 0.69 -17.65 -14.57
CA ASP A 511 0.69 -18.78 -15.52
C ASP A 511 -0.70 -19.40 -15.65
N GLN A 512 -1.41 -19.58 -14.53
CA GLN A 512 -2.79 -20.06 -14.54
C GLN A 512 -3.76 -19.06 -15.17
N LEU A 513 -3.60 -17.77 -14.91
CA LEU A 513 -4.43 -16.72 -15.49
C LEU A 513 -4.28 -16.68 -17.02
N ILE A 514 -3.04 -16.79 -17.51
CA ILE A 514 -2.73 -16.87 -18.94
C ILE A 514 -3.29 -18.16 -19.54
N ALA A 515 -3.13 -19.30 -18.85
CA ALA A 515 -3.67 -20.59 -19.31
C ALA A 515 -5.19 -20.64 -19.32
N TYR A 516 -5.85 -20.02 -18.34
CA TYR A 516 -7.30 -19.86 -18.30
C TYR A 516 -7.78 -18.97 -19.45
N GLY A 517 -7.01 -17.92 -19.79
CA GLY A 517 -7.25 -17.07 -20.96
C GLY A 517 -8.55 -16.26 -20.85
N PRO A 518 -8.75 -15.49 -19.76
CA PRO A 518 -9.93 -14.66 -19.65
C PRO A 518 -9.92 -13.58 -20.72
N ARG A 519 -11.11 -13.15 -21.12
CA ARG A 519 -11.27 -12.18 -22.19
C ARG A 519 -10.77 -10.79 -21.80
N VAL A 520 -10.90 -10.41 -20.54
CA VAL A 520 -10.45 -9.12 -20.00
C VAL A 520 -9.78 -9.34 -18.65
N ILE A 521 -8.67 -8.64 -18.41
CA ILE A 521 -7.99 -8.59 -17.11
C ILE A 521 -7.96 -7.14 -16.65
N VAL A 522 -8.44 -6.87 -15.44
CA VAL A 522 -8.27 -5.60 -14.75
C VAL A 522 -7.27 -5.80 -13.62
N TYR A 523 -6.06 -5.27 -13.78
CA TYR A 523 -5.01 -5.33 -12.77
C TYR A 523 -5.02 -4.05 -11.93
N ILE A 524 -5.38 -4.19 -10.65
CA ILE A 524 -5.31 -3.15 -9.64
C ILE A 524 -4.04 -3.35 -8.79
N ALA A 525 -3.23 -2.30 -8.63
CA ALA A 525 -1.96 -2.43 -7.91
C ALA A 525 -1.65 -1.22 -7.05
N CYS A 526 -1.08 -1.48 -5.87
CA CYS A 526 -0.47 -0.45 -5.02
C CYS A 526 1.07 -0.42 -5.11
N GLY A 527 1.68 -1.32 -5.89
CA GLY A 527 3.12 -1.40 -6.16
C GLY A 527 3.42 -1.38 -7.65
N VAL A 528 3.74 -0.20 -8.17
CA VAL A 528 3.91 0.03 -9.62
C VAL A 528 5.03 -0.82 -10.25
N PRO A 529 6.24 -0.96 -9.67
CA PRO A 529 7.28 -1.81 -10.28
C PRO A 529 6.87 -3.29 -10.37
N ALA A 530 6.18 -3.80 -9.35
CA ALA A 530 5.67 -5.16 -9.36
C ALA A 530 4.56 -5.35 -10.40
N GLN A 531 3.65 -4.38 -10.54
CA GLN A 531 2.64 -4.38 -11.59
C GLN A 531 3.27 -4.40 -12.99
N ALA A 532 4.25 -3.55 -13.25
CA ALA A 532 4.92 -3.49 -14.55
C ALA A 532 5.67 -4.80 -14.89
N ARG A 533 6.29 -5.44 -13.89
CA ARG A 533 6.87 -6.78 -14.01
C ARG A 533 5.80 -7.81 -14.39
N ASP A 534 4.68 -7.83 -13.68
CA ASP A 534 3.63 -8.83 -13.88
C ASP A 534 2.88 -8.64 -15.20
N ILE A 535 2.77 -7.42 -15.71
CA ILE A 535 2.24 -7.14 -17.06
C ILE A 535 3.19 -7.69 -18.15
N ASN A 536 4.49 -7.73 -17.87
CA ASN A 536 5.49 -8.24 -18.81
C ASN A 536 5.65 -9.77 -18.78
N HIS A 537 5.14 -10.44 -17.74
CA HIS A 537 5.06 -11.89 -17.65
C HIS A 537 4.07 -12.41 -18.68
#